data_AF-A0A6V7YBF0-F1
#
_entry.id   AF-A0A6V7YBF0-F1
#
_cell.length_a   1.000
_cell.length_b   1.000
_cell.length_c   1.000
_cell.angle_alpha   90.00
_cell.angle_beta   90.00
_cell.angle_gamma   90.00
#
_symmetry.space_group_name_H-M   'P 1'
#
loop_
_entity.id
_entity.type
_entity.pdbx_description
1 polymer ?
#
loop_
_entity_poly.entity_id
_entity_poly.type
_entity_poly.pdbx_seq_one_letter_code
_entity_poly.pdbx_strand_id
1 'polypeptide(L)'
;MYNLLNILFNRDCRRQFTPSKNFWTIPEISFKAFVTEFERNETSKRAQLLMEKMPHIIPLRDRIFLFRKFIQQDKESFSNSNTIITVERSRIIEDGYRQLGGINPHILKGIIRVKFY
;
A
#
# COMPACT_ATOMS: atom_id res chain seq x y z
N MET A 1 14.40 -6.81 18.85
CA MET A 1 15.37 -5.79 18.39
C MET A 1 14.71 -4.68 17.55
N TYR A 2 13.82 -4.97 16.58
CA TYR A 2 13.14 -3.96 15.76
C TYR A 2 12.11 -3.06 16.51
N ASN A 3 11.57 -3.51 17.65
CA ASN A 3 10.58 -2.75 18.43
C ASN A 3 11.10 -1.40 18.93
N LEU A 4 12.34 -1.35 19.46
CA LEU A 4 12.94 -0.11 19.93
C LEU A 4 13.10 0.88 18.79
N LEU A 5 13.55 0.41 17.62
CA LEU A 5 13.73 1.25 16.45
C LEU A 5 12.40 1.87 15.98
N ASN A 6 11.32 1.08 15.96
CA ASN A 6 9.98 1.59 15.66
C ASN A 6 9.50 2.63 16.69
N ILE A 7 9.78 2.42 17.98
CA ILE A 7 9.44 3.39 19.03
C ILE A 7 10.19 4.71 18.82
N LEU A 8 11.49 4.65 18.56
CA LEU A 8 12.32 5.84 18.33
C LEU A 8 11.87 6.57 17.05
N PHE A 9 11.65 5.85 15.95
CA PHE A 9 11.11 6.41 14.71
C PHE A 9 9.76 7.11 14.93
N ASN A 10 8.82 6.44 15.60
CA ASN A 10 7.49 7.01 15.89
C ASN A 10 7.55 8.24 16.81
N ARG A 11 8.55 8.34 17.68
CA ARG A 11 8.78 9.53 18.49
C ARG A 11 9.33 10.67 17.62
N ASP A 12 10.29 10.36 16.74
CA ASP A 12 10.92 11.34 15.85
C ASP A 12 9.90 11.92 14.85
N CYS A 13 8.98 11.10 14.35
CA CYS A 13 7.87 11.56 13.50
C CYS A 13 6.94 12.57 14.19
N ARG A 14 6.80 12.51 15.51
CA ARG A 14 5.96 13.45 16.28
C ARG A 14 6.73 14.71 16.67
N ARG A 15 7.99 14.53 17.05
CA ARG A 15 8.89 15.60 17.43
C ARG A 15 10.30 15.22 17.01
N GLN A 16 10.79 15.91 15.97
CA GLN A 16 12.11 15.65 15.40
C GLN A 16 13.19 15.82 16.49
N PHE A 17 14.00 14.80 16.67
CA PHE A 17 15.22 14.79 17.47
C PHE A 17 16.43 14.30 16.68
N THR A 18 16.22 13.82 15.45
CA THR A 18 17.29 13.46 14.52
C THR A 18 17.73 14.66 13.65
N PRO A 19 18.99 14.71 13.19
CA PRO A 19 19.53 15.86 12.46
C PRO A 19 18.86 16.09 11.09
N SER A 20 18.35 15.03 10.45
CA SER A 20 17.84 15.09 9.08
C SER A 20 16.66 14.14 8.85
N LYS A 21 15.82 14.47 7.87
CA LYS A 21 14.64 13.64 7.52
C LYS A 21 15.00 12.26 6.94
N ASN A 22 16.20 12.12 6.38
CA ASN A 22 16.73 10.87 5.84
C ASN A 22 17.57 10.09 6.86
N PHE A 23 17.66 10.54 8.11
CA PHE A 23 18.44 9.88 9.16
C PHE A 23 18.09 8.39 9.31
N TRP A 24 16.81 8.05 9.18
CA TRP A 24 16.32 6.68 9.34
C TRP A 24 16.57 5.80 8.11
N THR A 25 16.79 6.40 6.93
CA THR A 25 16.99 5.65 5.69
C THR A 25 18.45 5.22 5.53
N ILE A 26 18.69 4.01 5.02
CA ILE A 26 20.04 3.48 4.82
C ILE A 26 20.43 3.69 3.34
N PRO A 27 21.27 4.69 3.01
CA PRO A 27 21.61 5.02 1.62
C PRO A 27 22.42 3.93 0.91
N GLU A 28 23.12 3.07 1.64
CA GLU A 28 23.91 1.95 1.11
C GLU A 28 23.03 0.82 0.55
N ILE A 29 21.74 0.81 0.87
CA ILE A 29 20.79 -0.15 0.30
C ILE A 29 20.42 0.31 -1.10
N SER A 30 21.06 -0.29 -2.11
CA SER A 30 20.66 -0.09 -3.51
C SER A 30 19.20 -0.51 -3.72
N PHE A 31 18.35 0.44 -4.06
CA PHE A 31 16.93 0.21 -4.36
C PHE A 31 16.72 -0.90 -5.40
N LYS A 32 17.48 -0.87 -6.51
CA LYS A 32 17.35 -1.89 -7.57
C LYS A 32 17.66 -3.29 -7.04
N ALA A 33 18.71 -3.40 -6.22
CA ALA A 33 19.08 -4.67 -5.60
C ALA A 33 17.99 -5.13 -4.63
N PHE A 34 17.50 -4.23 -3.78
CA PHE A 34 16.44 -4.50 -2.81
C PHE A 34 15.13 -4.97 -3.46
N VAL A 35 14.68 -4.27 -4.52
CA VAL A 35 13.46 -4.65 -5.26
C VAL A 35 13.65 -6.02 -5.92
N THR A 36 14.79 -6.26 -6.55
CA THR A 36 15.08 -7.56 -7.18
C THR A 36 15.10 -8.68 -6.14
N GLU A 37 15.68 -8.41 -4.97
CA GLU A 37 15.71 -9.34 -3.83
C GLU A 37 14.31 -9.62 -3.28
N PHE A 38 13.48 -8.57 -3.15
CA PHE A 38 12.10 -8.68 -2.68
C PHE A 38 11.20 -9.46 -3.65
N GLU A 39 11.35 -9.22 -4.96
CA GLU A 39 10.53 -9.84 -6.01
C GLU A 39 10.85 -11.30 -6.30
N ARG A 40 12.07 -11.77 -6.00
CA ARG A 40 12.45 -13.19 -6.14
C ARG A 40 11.77 -14.11 -5.11
N ASN A 41 11.01 -13.53 -4.19
CA ASN A 41 9.95 -14.10 -3.37
C ASN A 41 10.05 -15.56 -2.87
N GLU A 42 11.26 -16.05 -2.53
CA GLU A 42 11.42 -17.30 -1.77
C GLU A 42 12.79 -17.43 -1.07
N THR A 43 13.85 -16.73 -1.52
CA THR A 43 15.21 -16.93 -0.98
C THR A 43 15.67 -15.88 0.03
N SER A 44 15.09 -14.66 0.04
CA SER A 44 15.51 -13.62 1.00
C SER A 44 14.45 -13.28 2.04
N LYS A 45 14.57 -13.96 3.19
CA LYS A 45 13.85 -13.61 4.43
C LYS A 45 14.17 -12.19 4.90
N ARG A 46 15.31 -11.61 4.49
CA ARG A 46 15.77 -10.28 4.91
C ARG A 46 14.88 -9.19 4.32
N ALA A 47 14.68 -9.15 3.02
CA ALA A 47 13.93 -8.06 2.39
C ALA A 47 12.46 -8.03 2.87
N GLN A 48 11.85 -9.21 3.03
CA GLN A 48 10.52 -9.36 3.63
C GLN A 48 10.49 -8.89 5.09
N LEU A 49 11.44 -9.33 5.92
CA LEU A 49 11.54 -8.91 7.32
C LEU A 49 11.72 -7.40 7.47
N LEU A 50 12.53 -6.77 6.62
CA LEU A 50 12.74 -5.32 6.64
C LEU A 50 11.47 -4.55 6.26
N MET A 51 10.74 -4.98 5.22
CA MET A 51 9.45 -4.38 4.87
C MET A 51 8.39 -4.58 5.95
N GLU A 52 8.36 -5.74 6.59
CA GLU A 52 7.36 -6.07 7.60
C GLU A 52 7.65 -5.38 8.95
N LYS A 53 8.90 -5.42 9.41
CA LYS A 53 9.25 -5.00 10.78
C LYS A 53 9.88 -3.61 10.84
N MET A 54 10.53 -3.14 9.78
CA MET A 54 11.33 -1.91 9.76
C MET A 54 11.20 -1.11 8.44
N PRO A 55 10.00 -0.87 7.88
CA PRO A 55 9.85 -0.26 6.55
C PRO A 55 10.40 1.17 6.48
N HIS A 56 10.52 1.87 7.61
CA HIS A 56 11.01 3.24 7.67
C HIS A 56 12.49 3.41 7.25
N ILE A 57 13.27 2.32 7.26
CA ILE A 57 14.66 2.34 6.79
C ILE A 57 14.77 2.35 5.26
N ILE A 58 13.68 2.04 4.57
CA ILE A 58 13.57 2.03 3.12
C ILE A 58 12.92 3.36 2.71
N PRO A 59 13.52 4.11 1.76
CA PRO A 59 12.94 5.36 1.28
C PRO A 59 11.46 5.22 0.91
N LEU A 60 10.64 6.22 1.27
CA LEU A 60 9.20 6.18 1.02
C LEU A 60 8.86 6.00 -0.47
N ARG A 61 9.57 6.72 -1.34
CA ARG A 61 9.43 6.64 -2.81
C ARG A 61 9.51 5.19 -3.31
N ASP A 62 10.44 4.45 -2.74
CA ASP A 62 10.77 3.09 -3.15
C ASP A 62 9.72 2.10 -2.66
N ARG A 63 9.23 2.28 -1.44
CA ARG A 63 8.07 1.54 -0.91
C ARG A 63 6.80 1.80 -1.72
N ILE A 64 6.56 3.04 -2.15
CA ILE A 64 5.43 3.40 -3.02
C ILE A 64 5.56 2.72 -4.38
N PHE A 65 6.77 2.63 -4.94
CA PHE A 65 7.00 1.91 -6.19
C PHE A 65 6.60 0.44 -6.09
N LEU A 66 7.11 -0.27 -5.07
CA LEU A 66 6.74 -1.68 -4.81
C LEU A 66 5.24 -1.84 -4.58
N PHE A 67 4.65 -0.97 -3.75
CA PHE A 67 3.21 -0.97 -3.49
C PHE A 67 2.39 -0.84 -4.79
N ARG A 68 2.74 0.12 -5.65
CA ARG A 68 2.05 0.31 -6.94
C ARG A 68 2.18 -0.91 -7.85
N LYS A 69 3.35 -1.54 -7.87
CA LYS A 69 3.56 -2.79 -8.62
C LYS A 69 2.65 -3.91 -8.11
N PHE A 70 2.54 -4.11 -6.79
CA PHE A 70 1.62 -5.10 -6.23
C PHE A 70 0.16 -4.79 -6.49
N ILE A 71 -0.23 -3.52 -6.39
CA ILE A 71 -1.60 -3.11 -6.75
C ILE A 71 -1.88 -3.36 -8.23
N GLN A 72 -0.91 -3.16 -9.12
CA GLN A 72 -1.08 -3.44 -10.54
C GLN A 72 -1.28 -4.94 -10.81
N GLN A 73 -0.46 -5.79 -10.19
CA GLN A 73 -0.62 -7.25 -10.26
C GLN A 73 -1.96 -7.72 -9.67
N ASP A 74 -2.39 -7.15 -8.54
CA ASP A 74 -3.70 -7.44 -7.93
C ASP A 74 -4.82 -7.03 -8.89
N LYS A 75 -4.75 -5.84 -9.51
CA LYS A 75 -5.73 -5.35 -10.49
C LYS A 75 -5.87 -6.23 -11.72
N GLU A 76 -4.77 -6.81 -12.22
CA GLU A 76 -4.81 -7.74 -13.35
C GLU A 76 -5.73 -8.94 -13.08
N SER A 77 -5.76 -9.41 -11.81
CA SER A 77 -6.63 -10.49 -11.36
C SER A 77 -8.12 -10.13 -11.35
N PHE A 78 -8.47 -8.84 -11.37
CA PHE A 78 -9.86 -8.33 -11.35
C PHE A 78 -10.25 -7.55 -12.61
N SER A 79 -9.41 -7.56 -13.64
CA SER A 79 -9.59 -6.77 -14.88
C SER A 79 -10.93 -7.02 -15.60
N ASN A 80 -11.50 -8.23 -15.45
CA ASN A 80 -12.79 -8.59 -16.04
C ASN A 80 -14.00 -8.35 -15.12
N SER A 81 -13.77 -7.98 -13.85
CA SER A 81 -14.85 -7.71 -12.89
C SER A 81 -15.33 -6.26 -13.06
N ASN A 82 -16.52 -6.09 -13.62
CA ASN A 82 -17.19 -4.80 -13.77
C ASN A 82 -18.51 -4.81 -12.98
N THR A 83 -18.65 -3.89 -12.04
CA THR A 83 -19.89 -3.67 -11.29
C THR A 83 -20.50 -2.36 -11.76
N ILE A 84 -21.75 -2.38 -12.21
CA ILE A 84 -22.49 -1.15 -12.56
C ILE A 84 -23.43 -0.84 -11.40
N ILE A 85 -23.34 0.37 -10.84
CA ILE A 85 -24.30 0.90 -9.87
C ILE A 85 -25.05 2.08 -10.46
N THR A 86 -26.31 2.23 -10.08
CA THR A 86 -27.14 3.37 -10.50
C THR A 86 -27.42 4.26 -9.31
N VAL A 87 -27.13 5.54 -9.42
CA VAL A 87 -27.17 6.47 -8.29
C VAL A 87 -27.95 7.73 -8.69
N GLU A 88 -28.90 8.13 -7.85
CA GLU A 88 -29.51 9.46 -7.95
C GLU A 88 -28.58 10.51 -7.32
N ARG A 89 -28.36 11.64 -8.01
CA ARG A 89 -27.41 12.69 -7.55
C ARG A 89 -27.75 13.26 -6.17
N SER A 90 -29.03 13.28 -5.80
CA SER A 90 -29.51 13.75 -4.49
C SER A 90 -29.35 12.71 -3.38
N ARG A 91 -29.12 11.43 -3.70
CA ARG A 91 -29.11 10.27 -2.78
C ARG A 91 -27.87 9.39 -2.94
N ILE A 92 -26.73 10.01 -3.21
CA ILE A 92 -25.46 9.32 -3.52
C ILE A 92 -25.05 8.34 -2.42
N ILE A 93 -25.22 8.76 -1.17
CA ILE A 93 -24.79 7.98 -0.01
C ILE A 93 -25.70 6.76 0.17
N GLU A 94 -27.01 6.95 0.14
CA GLU A 94 -28.00 5.90 0.36
C GLU A 94 -27.95 4.84 -0.76
N ASP A 95 -27.88 5.29 -2.01
CA ASP A 95 -27.84 4.40 -3.17
C ASP A 95 -26.50 3.66 -3.27
N GLY A 96 -25.39 4.34 -2.95
CA GLY A 96 -24.06 3.74 -2.87
C GLY A 96 -23.97 2.69 -1.76
N TYR A 97 -24.46 3.02 -0.56
CA TYR A 97 -24.47 2.07 0.57
C TYR A 97 -25.34 0.85 0.26
N ARG A 98 -26.56 1.06 -0.26
CA ARG A 98 -27.48 -0.05 -0.57
C ARG A 98 -26.91 -1.00 -1.62
N GLN A 99 -26.21 -0.48 -2.62
CA GLN A 99 -25.68 -1.29 -3.72
C GLN A 99 -24.32 -1.89 -3.42
N LEU A 100 -23.42 -1.17 -2.74
CA LEU A 100 -22.05 -1.64 -2.48
C LEU A 100 -21.90 -2.35 -1.13
N GLY A 101 -22.75 -2.05 -0.15
CA GLY A 101 -22.59 -2.50 1.24
C GLY A 101 -22.70 -4.01 1.45
N GLY A 102 -23.36 -4.73 0.53
CA GLY A 102 -23.47 -6.20 0.57
C GLY A 102 -22.56 -6.94 -0.42
N ILE A 103 -21.76 -6.22 -1.21
CA ILE A 103 -20.93 -6.85 -2.24
C ILE A 103 -19.72 -7.52 -1.61
N ASN A 104 -19.35 -8.69 -2.13
CA ASN A 104 -18.14 -9.39 -1.72
C ASN A 104 -16.90 -8.46 -1.91
N PRO A 105 -16.02 -8.32 -0.90
CA PRO A 105 -14.81 -7.51 -1.02
C PRO A 105 -13.94 -7.81 -2.25
N HIS A 106 -13.92 -9.06 -2.73
CA HIS A 106 -13.24 -9.42 -3.98
C HIS A 106 -13.83 -8.74 -5.21
N ILE A 107 -15.15 -8.55 -5.27
CA ILE A 107 -15.83 -7.87 -6.39
C ILE A 107 -15.63 -6.36 -6.27
N LEU A 108 -15.56 -5.81 -5.05
CA LEU A 108 -15.29 -4.38 -4.81
C LEU A 108 -13.91 -3.92 -5.29
N LYS A 109 -12.96 -4.86 -5.47
CA LYS A 109 -11.65 -4.57 -6.08
C LYS A 109 -11.71 -4.34 -7.60
N GLY A 110 -12.80 -4.76 -8.25
CA GLY A 110 -13.04 -4.54 -9.68
C GLY A 110 -13.41 -3.09 -10.02
N ILE A 111 -13.66 -2.82 -11.30
CA ILE A 111 -14.08 -1.48 -11.74
C ILE A 111 -15.55 -1.28 -11.37
N ILE A 112 -15.82 -0.24 -10.57
CA ILE A 112 -17.19 0.24 -10.28
C ILE A 112 -17.53 1.34 -11.28
N ARG A 113 -18.54 1.08 -12.12
CA ARG A 113 -19.08 2.04 -13.08
C ARG A 113 -20.34 2.65 -12.50
N VAL A 114 -20.37 3.98 -12.40
CA VAL A 114 -21.52 4.70 -11.83
C VAL A 114 -22.36 5.27 -12.97
N LYS A 115 -23.64 4.93 -12.99
CA LYS A 115 -24.65 5.54 -13.84
C LYS A 115 -25.46 6.52 -13.01
N PHE A 116 -25.50 7.78 -13.42
CA PHE A 116 -26.33 8.79 -12.75
C PHE A 116 -27.69 8.89 -13.42
N TYR A 117 -28.74 8.96 -12.60
CA TYR A 117 -30.05 9.49 -12.98
C TYR A 117 -30.08 10.99 -12.68
#